data_AF-A0A1C7AFM5-F1
#
_entry.id   AF-A0A1C7AFM5-F1
#
_cell.length_a   1.000
_cell.length_b   1.000
_cell.length_c   1.000
_cell.angle_alpha   90.00
_cell.angle_beta   90.00
_cell.angle_gamma   90.00
#
_symmetry.space_group_name_H-M   'P 1'
#
loop_
_entity.id
_entity.type
_entity.pdbx_description
1 polymer ?
#
loop_
_entity_poly.entity_id
_entity_poly.type
_entity_poly.pdbx_seq_one_letter_code
_entity_poly.pdbx_strand_id
1 'polypeptide(L)'
;MRAFFAVALFAVGYAIVYYRLLVKFYYEKQNGVRENTFGALFSFPPYKALPEKGRKYARRYWVAVGILVLCVMALAWLSDFSYLAHYSF
;
A
#
# COMPACT_ATOMS: atom_id res chain seq x y z
N MET A 1 -22.07 -5.83 4.06
CA MET A 1 -21.12 -5.28 3.05
C MET A 1 -20.01 -4.42 3.67
N ARG A 2 -20.30 -3.44 4.56
CA ARG A 2 -19.26 -2.56 5.16
C ARG A 2 -18.11 -3.30 5.86
N ALA A 3 -18.38 -4.35 6.64
CA ALA A 3 -17.35 -5.14 7.31
C ALA A 3 -16.41 -5.86 6.33
N PHE A 4 -16.93 -6.34 5.20
CA PHE A 4 -16.13 -6.98 4.15
C PHE A 4 -15.15 -6.00 3.50
N PHE A 5 -15.61 -4.77 3.21
CA PHE A 5 -14.74 -3.71 2.70
C PHE A 5 -13.69 -3.27 3.73
N ALA A 6 -14.04 -3.19 5.01
CA ALA A 6 -13.08 -2.88 6.07
C ALA A 6 -11.98 -3.94 6.16
N VAL A 7 -12.33 -5.23 6.14
CA VAL A 7 -11.37 -6.34 6.14
C VAL A 7 -10.51 -6.33 4.87
N ALA A 8 -11.12 -6.09 3.70
CA ALA A 8 -10.39 -5.99 2.44
C ALA A 8 -9.36 -4.84 2.46
N LEU A 9 -9.75 -3.65 2.92
CA LEU A 9 -8.85 -2.51 3.06
C LEU A 9 -7.72 -2.79 4.06
N PHE A 10 -8.01 -3.46 5.17
CA PHE A 10 -7.00 -3.84 6.15
C PHE A 10 -5.99 -4.83 5.55
N ALA A 11 -6.46 -5.84 4.82
CA ALA A 11 -5.60 -6.81 4.13
C ALA A 11 -4.72 -6.14 3.06
N VAL A 12 -5.28 -5.20 2.29
CA VAL A 12 -4.52 -4.44 1.28
C VAL A 12 -3.50 -3.52 1.94
N GLY A 13 -3.87 -2.80 3.00
CA GLY A 13 -2.94 -1.99 3.78
C GLY A 13 -1.78 -2.82 4.35
N TYR A 14 -2.08 -3.99 4.91
CA TYR A 14 -1.07 -4.93 5.37
C TYR A 14 -0.14 -5.38 4.23
N ALA A 15 -0.69 -5.73 3.07
CA ALA A 15 0.09 -6.15 1.90
C ALA A 15 1.04 -5.04 1.42
N ILE A 16 0.59 -3.78 1.41
CA ILE A 16 1.40 -2.62 1.04
C ILE A 16 2.61 -2.51 1.97
N VAL A 17 2.39 -2.51 3.29
CA VAL A 17 3.46 -2.43 4.30
C VAL A 17 4.41 -3.61 4.16
N TYR A 18 3.88 -4.83 4.02
CA TYR A 18 4.65 -6.04 3.86
C TYR A 18 5.59 -6.00 2.64
N TYR A 19 5.06 -5.63 1.47
CA TYR A 19 5.90 -5.52 0.26
C TYR A 19 6.95 -4.41 0.37
N ARG A 20 6.64 -3.33 1.08
CA ARG A 20 7.55 -2.21 1.30
C ARG A 20 8.72 -2.60 2.20
N LEU A 21 8.45 -3.35 3.27
CA LEU A 21 9.48 -3.92 4.14
C LEU A 21 10.35 -4.96 3.42
N LEU A 22 9.76 -5.77 2.53
CA LEU A 22 10.53 -6.68 1.68
C LEU A 22 11.48 -5.92 0.75
N VAL A 23 11.01 -4.84 0.10
CA VAL A 23 11.86 -4.01 -0.76
C VAL A 23 13.03 -3.43 0.04
N LYS A 24 12.76 -2.91 1.24
CA LYS A 24 13.81 -2.47 2.17
C LYS A 24 14.82 -3.58 2.45
N PHE A 25 14.36 -4.77 2.85
CA PHE A 25 15.24 -5.89 3.17
C PHE A 25 16.19 -6.25 2.01
N TYR A 26 15.69 -6.26 0.77
CA TYR A 26 16.54 -6.51 -0.40
C TYR A 26 17.51 -5.36 -0.70
N TYR A 27 17.10 -4.11 -0.45
CA TYR A 27 17.96 -2.95 -0.60
C TYR A 27 19.11 -2.95 0.42
N GLU A 28 18.80 -3.16 1.71
CA GLU A 28 19.81 -3.25 2.77
C GLU A 28 20.78 -4.41 2.52
N LYS A 29 20.27 -5.56 2.07
CA LYS A 29 21.09 -6.73 1.74
C LYS A 29 22.06 -6.49 0.57
N GLN A 30 21.67 -5.68 -0.42
CA GLN A 30 22.50 -5.44 -1.60
C GLN A 30 23.51 -4.30 -1.37
N ASN A 31 23.10 -3.23 -0.70
CA ASN A 31 23.93 -2.03 -0.57
C ASN A 31 24.66 -1.93 0.78
N GLY A 32 24.38 -2.81 1.73
CA GLY A 32 25.00 -2.80 3.07
C GLY A 32 24.62 -1.59 3.93
N VAL A 33 23.68 -0.76 3.46
CA VAL A 33 23.21 0.44 4.15
C VAL A 33 21.91 0.11 4.88
N ARG A 34 21.83 0.44 6.17
CA ARG A 34 20.56 0.36 6.92
C ARG A 34 19.68 1.55 6.57
N GLU A 35 18.49 1.27 6.04
CA GLU A 35 17.50 2.28 5.72
C GLU A 35 16.52 2.42 6.90
N ASN A 36 16.18 3.66 7.29
CA ASN A 36 15.20 3.86 8.35
C ASN A 36 13.83 3.29 7.91
N THR A 37 13.17 2.52 8.78
CA THR A 37 11.89 1.85 8.46
C THR A 37 10.80 2.87 8.10
N PHE A 38 10.75 4.00 8.82
CA PHE A 38 9.83 5.09 8.48
C PHE A 38 10.14 5.66 7.08
N GLY A 39 11.42 5.92 6.81
CA GLY A 39 11.87 6.39 5.50
C GLY A 39 11.46 5.41 4.39
N ALA A 40 11.73 4.12 4.57
CA ALA A 40 11.42 3.07 3.59
C ALA A 40 9.91 2.91 3.31
N LEU A 41 9.07 3.12 4.34
CA LEU A 41 7.62 3.00 4.24
C LEU A 41 6.99 4.15 3.44
N PHE A 42 7.48 5.36 3.65
CA PHE A 42 6.96 6.58 2.99
C PHE A 42 7.77 7.01 1.76
N SER A 43 8.89 6.34 1.46
CA SER A 43 9.69 6.58 0.25
C SER A 43 9.29 5.67 -0.90
N PHE A 44 9.55 6.18 -2.11
CA PHE A 44 9.35 5.39 -3.33
C PHE A 44 10.41 4.27 -3.44
N PRO A 45 10.04 3.09 -4.00
CA PRO A 45 10.98 2.01 -4.28
C PRO A 45 12.19 2.46 -5.10
N PRO A 46 13.44 2.23 -4.61
CA PRO A 46 14.64 2.55 -5.36
C PRO A 46 14.92 1.46 -6.41
N TYR A 47 14.15 1.43 -7.50
CA TYR A 47 14.21 0.41 -8.56
C TYR A 47 15.59 0.13 -9.12
N LYS A 48 16.42 1.17 -9.28
CA LYS A 48 17.76 1.07 -9.87
C LYS A 48 18.75 0.36 -8.95
N ALA A 49 18.52 0.42 -7.64
CA ALA A 49 19.41 -0.10 -6.61
C ALA A 49 18.91 -1.43 -6.01
N LEU A 50 17.95 -2.08 -6.67
CA LEU A 50 17.34 -3.33 -6.22
C LEU A 50 17.71 -4.50 -7.14
N PRO A 51 17.91 -5.71 -6.58
CA PRO A 51 18.15 -6.89 -7.37
C PRO A 51 16.85 -7.31 -8.07
N GLU A 52 16.89 -8.21 -9.06
CA GLU A 52 15.69 -8.67 -9.79
C GLU A 52 14.56 -9.14 -8.87
N LYS A 53 14.90 -9.87 -7.80
CA LYS A 53 13.94 -10.29 -6.77
C LYS A 53 13.30 -9.07 -6.07
N GLY A 54 14.09 -8.08 -5.68
CA GLY A 54 13.61 -6.84 -5.07
C GLY A 54 12.70 -6.02 -6.01
N ARG A 55 13.04 -5.95 -7.30
CA ARG A 55 12.20 -5.30 -8.32
C ARG A 55 10.85 -5.99 -8.50
N LYS A 56 10.79 -7.32 -8.39
CA LYS A 56 9.52 -8.08 -8.40
C LYS A 56 8.61 -7.69 -7.25
N TYR A 57 9.15 -7.55 -6.03
CA TYR A 57 8.36 -7.11 -4.87
C TYR A 57 7.96 -5.63 -4.96
N ALA A 58 8.84 -4.78 -5.49
CA ALA A 58 8.50 -3.38 -5.76
C ALA A 58 7.37 -3.25 -6.80
N ARG A 59 7.29 -4.14 -7.80
CA ARG A 59 6.14 -4.18 -8.73
C ARG A 59 4.86 -4.63 -8.03
N ARG A 60 4.92 -5.68 -7.19
CA ARG A 60 3.76 -6.16 -6.42
C ARG A 60 3.24 -5.10 -5.44
N TYR A 61 4.12 -4.28 -4.87
CA TYR A 61 3.74 -3.12 -4.08
C TYR A 61 2.83 -2.17 -4.87
N TRP A 62 3.20 -1.77 -6.09
CA TRP A 62 2.34 -0.88 -6.89
C TRP A 62 1.04 -1.53 -7.35
N VAL A 63 1.05 -2.85 -7.58
CA VAL A 63 -0.20 -3.57 -7.84
C VAL A 63 -1.11 -3.49 -6.60
N ALA A 64 -0.58 -3.70 -5.40
CA ALA A 64 -1.35 -3.56 -4.16
C ALA A 64 -1.85 -2.12 -3.94
N VAL A 65 -1.03 -1.11 -4.25
CA VAL A 65 -1.44 0.31 -4.22
C VAL A 65 -2.55 0.57 -5.25
N GLY A 66 -2.44 0.05 -6.47
CA GLY A 66 -3.48 0.17 -7.49
C GLY A 66 -4.80 -0.47 -7.07
N ILE A 67 -4.73 -1.66 -6.45
CA ILE A 67 -5.90 -2.33 -5.86
C ILE A 67 -6.51 -1.48 -4.74
N LEU A 68 -5.69 -0.89 -3.86
CA LEU A 68 -6.17 0.00 -2.81
C LEU A 68 -6.94 1.18 -3.41
N VAL A 69 -6.36 1.85 -4.41
CA VAL A 69 -7.01 3.00 -5.08
C VAL A 69 -8.32 2.57 -5.73
N LEU A 70 -8.36 1.43 -6.43
CA LEU A 70 -9.59 0.89 -6.99
C LEU A 70 -10.64 0.58 -5.91
N CYS A 71 -10.25 -0.05 -4.80
CA CYS A 71 -11.15 -0.32 -3.69
C CYS A 71 -11.70 0.97 -3.08
N VAL A 72 -10.86 2.00 -2.91
CA VAL A 72 -11.28 3.31 -2.38
C VAL A 72 -12.22 4.03 -3.36
N MET A 73 -11.92 4.01 -4.66
CA MET A 73 -12.80 4.59 -5.68
C MET A 73 -14.15 3.87 -5.75
N ALA A 74 -14.14 2.53 -5.75
CA ALA A 74 -15.36 1.74 -5.70
C ALA A 74 -16.17 2.02 -4.43
N LEU A 75 -15.50 2.17 -3.29
CA LEU A 75 -16.16 2.55 -2.04
C LEU A 75 -16.78 3.94 -2.15
N ALA A 76 -16.06 4.92 -2.69
CA ALA A 76 -16.54 6.30 -2.87
C ALA A 76 -17.74 6.38 -3.83
N TRP A 77 -17.76 5.55 -4.87
CA TRP A 77 -18.89 5.43 -5.80
C TRP A 77 -20.11 4.73 -5.19
N LEU A 78 -19.89 3.72 -4.35
CA LEU A 78 -20.96 2.97 -3.70
C LEU A 78 -21.44 3.62 -2.40
N SER A 79 -20.65 4.51 -1.80
CA SER A 79 -21.04 5.25 -0.61
C SER A 79 -22.00 6.36 -1.02
N ASP A 80 -23.29 6.06 -0.91
CA ASP A 80 -24.35 7.06 -0.93
C ASP A 80 -24.12 8.01 0.26
N PHE A 81 -23.60 9.23 0.05
CA PHE A 81 -23.30 10.18 1.14
C PHE A 81 -24.56 10.79 1.79
N SER A 82 -25.73 10.23 1.51
CA SER A 82 -27.04 10.67 1.99
C SER A 82 -27.14 10.73 3.53
N TYR A 83 -26.33 9.98 4.28
CA TYR A 83 -26.26 10.07 5.75
C TYR A 83 -25.48 11.27 6.31
N LEU A 84 -24.65 11.97 5.52
CA LEU A 84 -24.03 13.24 5.96
C LEU A 84 -24.99 14.43 5.81
N ALA A 85 -25.94 14.36 4.89
CA ALA A 85 -26.95 15.40 4.70
C ALA A 85 -27.92 15.52 5.89
N HIS A 86 -28.11 14.44 6.67
CA HIS A 86 -29.10 14.40 7.75
C HIS A 86 -28.60 14.99 9.09
N TYR A 87 -27.31 15.33 9.21
CA TYR A 87 -26.71 15.97 10.39
C TYR A 87 -26.35 17.45 10.16
N SER A 88 -26.83 18.04 9.06
CA SER A 88 -26.69 19.47 8.76
C SER A 88 -27.93 20.22 9.25
N PHE A 89 -28.11 20.35 10.57
CA PHE A 89 -29.04 21.28 11.19
C PHE A 89 -28.39 21.92 12.41
#